data_AF-S3N1Y8-F1
#
_entry.id   AF-S3N1Y8-F1
#
_cell.length_a   1.000
_cell.length_b   1.000
_cell.length_c   1.000
_cell.angle_alpha   90.00
_cell.angle_beta   90.00
_cell.angle_gamma   90.00
#
_symmetry.space_group_name_H-M   'P 1'
#
loop_
_entity.id
_entity.type
_entity.pdbx_description
1 polymer ?
#
loop_
_entity_poly.entity_id
_entity_poly.type
_entity_poly.pdbx_seq_one_letter_code
_entity_poly.pdbx_strand_id
1 'polypeptide(L)'
;MREDQIKELEELSETMTADMIQIAYAAVECKFDTEENRGNKVWLYKGLNQCASAITKVEQVLAYRRGGLPPVSTTEATQAKHEANLIKKAEMEAAKLKQRLS
;
A
#
# COMPACT_ATOMS: atom_id res chain seq x y z
N MET A 1 -5.23 12.75 0.28
CA MET A 1 -4.15 12.58 1.28
C MET A 1 -3.21 13.73 1.05
N ARG A 2 -2.72 14.38 2.09
CA ARG A 2 -1.77 15.48 1.89
C ARG A 2 -0.40 14.90 1.49
N GLU A 3 0.42 15.69 0.82
CA GLU A 3 1.76 15.27 0.34
C GLU A 3 2.66 14.80 1.49
N ASP A 4 2.60 15.46 2.66
CA ASP A 4 3.32 15.04 3.87
C ASP A 4 2.96 13.61 4.28
N GLN A 5 1.67 13.27 4.24
CA GLN A 5 1.18 11.95 4.65
C GLN A 5 1.51 10.86 3.61
N ILE A 6 1.62 11.22 2.33
CA ILE A 6 2.05 10.29 1.28
C ILE A 6 3.51 9.91 1.53
N LYS A 7 4.36 10.91 1.78
CA LYS A 7 5.78 10.72 2.08
C LYS A 7 5.98 9.90 3.35
N GLU A 8 5.23 10.20 4.42
CA GLU A 8 5.28 9.40 5.66
C GLU A 8 4.92 7.92 5.42
N LEU A 9 3.95 7.64 4.55
CA LEU A 9 3.58 6.25 4.22
C LEU A 9 4.62 5.55 3.34
N GLU A 10 5.28 6.28 2.44
CA GLU A 10 6.40 5.75 1.65
C GLU A 10 7.58 5.36 2.57
N GLU A 11 7.99 6.26 3.47
CA GLU A 11 9.04 6.00 4.47
C GLU A 11 8.67 4.85 5.41
N LEU A 12 7.40 4.76 5.81
CA LEU A 12 6.90 3.64 6.60
C LEU A 12 6.98 2.31 5.83
N SER A 13 6.60 2.30 4.54
CA SER A 13 6.68 1.10 3.71
C SER A 13 8.11 0.59 3.57
N GLU A 14 9.08 1.50 3.37
CA GLU A 14 10.51 1.17 3.34
C GLU A 14 11.01 0.61 4.68
N THR A 15 10.64 1.24 5.79
CA THR A 15 11.03 0.80 7.14
C THR A 15 10.49 -0.61 7.44
N MET A 16 9.20 -0.83 7.16
CA MET A 16 8.58 -2.15 7.35
C MET A 16 9.19 -3.22 6.46
N THR A 17 9.62 -2.85 5.25
CA THR A 17 10.34 -3.75 4.35
C THR A 17 11.70 -4.13 4.92
N ALA A 18 12.42 -3.18 5.52
CA ALA A 18 13.69 -3.45 6.21
C ALA A 18 13.50 -4.41 7.40
N ASP A 19 12.49 -4.19 8.23
CA ASP A 19 12.16 -5.09 9.35
C ASP A 19 11.82 -6.50 8.86
N MET A 20 11.02 -6.60 7.79
CA MET A 20 10.67 -7.88 7.19
C MET A 20 11.91 -8.66 6.71
N ILE A 21 12.88 -7.97 6.11
CA ILE A 21 14.15 -8.56 5.67
C ILE A 21 14.95 -9.07 6.88
N GLN A 22 15.02 -8.31 7.97
CA GLN A 22 15.71 -8.74 9.19
C GLN A 22 15.06 -10.00 9.80
N ILE A 23 13.73 -10.04 9.85
CA ILE A 23 12.99 -11.22 10.32
C ILE A 23 13.27 -12.42 9.41
N ALA A 24 13.33 -12.21 8.08
CA ALA A 24 13.64 -13.27 7.13
C ALA A 24 15.02 -13.88 7.39
N TYR A 25 16.05 -13.05 7.58
CA TYR A 25 17.39 -13.51 7.90
C TYR A 25 17.43 -14.28 9.23
N ALA A 26 16.84 -13.73 10.28
CA ALA A 26 16.75 -14.41 11.57
C ALA A 26 16.04 -15.77 11.45
N ALA A 27 14.95 -15.84 10.69
CA ALA A 27 14.22 -17.09 10.46
C ALA A 27 15.08 -18.12 9.73
N VAL A 28 15.83 -17.70 8.70
CA VAL A 28 16.72 -18.59 7.94
C VAL A 28 17.84 -19.15 8.82
N GLU A 29 18.40 -18.32 9.70
CA GLU A 29 19.48 -18.71 10.63
C GLU A 29 19.01 -19.67 11.73
N CYS A 30 17.72 -19.65 12.11
CA CYS A 30 17.18 -20.65 13.02
C CYS A 30 17.29 -22.08 12.45
N LYS A 31 17.72 -23.02 13.30
CA LYS A 31 17.81 -24.45 12.95
C LYS A 31 16.49 -25.18 13.28
N PHE A 32 16.45 -26.49 13.00
CA PHE A 32 15.31 -27.37 13.34
C PHE A 32 15.70 -28.48 14.32
N ASP A 33 16.90 -28.44 14.87
CA ASP A 33 17.49 -29.46 15.74
C ASP A 33 16.80 -29.54 17.11
N THR A 34 16.46 -28.42 17.74
CA THR A 34 15.76 -28.37 19.03
C THR A 34 14.30 -27.93 18.88
N GLU A 35 13.43 -28.30 19.84
CA GLU A 35 12.05 -27.82 19.88
C GLU A 35 11.96 -26.30 19.93
N GLU A 36 12.84 -25.67 20.72
CA GLU A 36 12.95 -24.23 20.81
C GLU A 36 13.31 -23.59 19.46
N ASN A 37 14.32 -24.12 18.76
CA ASN A 37 14.72 -23.59 17.46
C ASN A 37 13.60 -23.73 16.41
N ARG A 38 12.86 -24.85 16.44
CA ARG A 38 11.67 -25.05 15.59
C ARG A 38 10.58 -24.02 15.92
N GLY A 39 10.29 -23.81 17.21
CA GLY A 39 9.31 -22.83 17.67
C GLY A 39 9.66 -21.41 17.25
N ASN A 40 10.91 -21.00 17.48
CA ASN A 40 11.43 -19.69 17.09
C ASN A 40 11.33 -19.48 15.58
N LYS A 41 11.72 -20.48 14.78
CA LYS A 41 11.65 -20.40 13.32
C LYS A 41 10.21 -20.23 12.81
N VAL A 42 9.26 -20.99 13.35
CA VAL A 42 7.83 -20.86 13.01
C VAL A 42 7.30 -19.49 13.40
N TRP A 43 7.66 -18.98 14.58
CA TRP A 43 7.25 -17.66 15.04
C TRP A 43 7.77 -16.54 14.14
N LEU A 44 9.04 -16.59 13.74
CA LEU A 44 9.63 -15.60 12.85
C LEU A 44 8.99 -15.61 11.46
N TYR A 45 8.73 -16.79 10.86
CA TYR A 45 7.99 -16.85 9.59
C TYR A 45 6.56 -16.31 9.70
N LYS A 46 5.89 -16.52 10.84
CA LYS A 46 4.58 -15.91 11.10
C LYS A 46 4.68 -14.39 11.16
N GLY A 47 5.69 -13.85 11.85
CA GLY A 47 5.97 -12.41 11.89
C GLY A 47 6.24 -11.83 10.50
N LEU A 48 7.05 -12.52 9.70
CA LEU A 48 7.35 -12.15 8.32
C LEU A 48 6.08 -12.03 7.47
N ASN A 49 5.17 -13.02 7.56
CA ASN A 49 3.89 -12.98 6.85
C ASN A 49 3.01 -11.80 7.31
N GLN A 50 3.05 -11.45 8.60
CA GLN A 50 2.32 -10.29 9.11
C GLN A 50 2.90 -8.97 8.59
N CYS A 51 4.24 -8.82 8.56
CA CYS A 51 4.91 -7.67 7.95
C CYS A 51 4.54 -7.54 6.47
N ALA A 52 4.62 -8.62 5.68
CA ALA A 52 4.26 -8.61 4.26
C ALA A 52 2.79 -8.17 4.04
N SER A 53 1.86 -8.67 4.87
CA SER A 53 0.46 -8.27 4.81
C SER A 53 0.26 -6.78 5.14
N ALA A 54 0.99 -6.27 6.12
CA ALA A 54 0.90 -4.88 6.53
C ALA A 54 1.48 -3.92 5.47
N ILE A 55 2.64 -4.25 4.88
CA ILE A 55 3.24 -3.53 3.74
C ILE A 55 2.25 -3.49 2.56
N THR A 56 1.64 -4.63 2.22
CA THR A 56 0.66 -4.70 1.13
C THR A 56 -0.51 -3.72 1.33
N LYS A 57 -0.98 -3.57 2.57
CA LYS A 57 -2.06 -2.62 2.88
C LYS A 57 -1.61 -1.16 2.75
N VAL A 58 -0.39 -0.83 3.14
CA VAL A 58 0.20 0.50 2.96
C VAL A 58 0.32 0.82 1.47
N GLU A 59 0.88 -0.10 0.68
CA GLU A 59 1.00 0.05 -0.77
C GLU A 59 -0.36 0.18 -1.48
N GLN A 60 -1.38 -0.56 -1.03
CA GLN A 60 -2.75 -0.39 -1.53
C GLN A 60 -3.28 1.03 -1.29
N VAL A 61 -3.06 1.58 -0.09
CA VAL A 61 -3.47 2.94 0.24
C VAL A 61 -2.73 3.97 -0.62
N LEU A 62 -1.42 3.80 -0.82
CA LEU A 62 -0.62 4.64 -1.72
C LEU A 62 -1.12 4.55 -3.16
N ALA A 63 -1.37 3.34 -3.68
CA ALA A 63 -1.88 3.09 -5.02
C ALA A 63 -3.25 3.73 -5.26
N TYR A 64 -4.17 3.68 -4.29
CA TYR A 64 -5.46 4.38 -4.38
C TYR A 64 -5.29 5.90 -4.47
N ARG A 65 -4.32 6.47 -3.77
CA ARG A 65 -4.08 7.92 -3.80
C ARG A 65 -3.40 8.38 -5.08
N ARG A 66 -2.50 7.56 -5.63
CA ARG A 66 -1.85 7.80 -6.92
C ARG A 66 -2.78 7.54 -8.13
N GLY A 67 -3.96 6.98 -7.91
CA GLY A 67 -4.92 6.61 -8.97
C GLY A 67 -4.54 5.34 -9.74
N GLY A 68 -3.58 4.56 -9.23
CA GLY A 68 -3.09 3.34 -9.88
C GLY A 68 -3.98 2.12 -9.63
N LEU A 69 -4.86 2.15 -8.61
CA LEU A 69 -5.83 1.11 -8.35
C LEU A 69 -7.21 1.69 -8.00
N PRO A 70 -8.31 1.06 -8.45
CA PRO A 70 -9.62 1.32 -7.90
C PRO A 70 -9.67 0.83 -6.43
N PRO A 71 -10.39 1.51 -5.52
CA PRO A 71 -10.55 1.03 -4.15
C PRO A 71 -11.03 -0.43 -4.12
N VAL A 72 -10.44 -1.30 -3.28
CA VAL A 72 -10.83 -2.73 -3.21
C VAL A 72 -12.31 -2.91 -2.82
N SER A 73 -12.96 -1.88 -2.27
CA SER A 73 -14.39 -1.89 -1.93
C SER A 73 -15.33 -1.39 -3.03
N THR A 74 -14.86 -1.07 -4.23
CA THR A 74 -15.74 -0.57 -5.30
C THR A 74 -16.14 -1.69 -6.25
N THR A 75 -17.44 -2.02 -6.24
CA THR A 75 -18.09 -2.73 -7.34
C THR A 75 -17.82 -2.00 -8.66
N GLU A 76 -17.88 -2.69 -9.80
CA GLU A 76 -17.74 -2.05 -11.14
C GLU A 76 -18.59 -0.79 -11.27
N ALA A 77 -19.82 -0.82 -10.77
CA ALA A 77 -20.72 0.33 -10.78
C ALA A 77 -20.18 1.54 -9.99
N THR A 78 -19.50 1.31 -8.87
CA THR A 78 -18.93 2.38 -8.05
C THR A 78 -17.67 2.95 -8.69
N GLN A 79 -16.87 2.10 -9.34
CA GLN A 79 -15.70 2.52 -10.10
C GLN A 79 -16.09 3.35 -11.33
N ALA A 80 -17.07 2.90 -12.11
CA ALA A 80 -17.58 3.63 -13.27
C ALA A 80 -18.14 5.02 -12.88
N LYS A 81 -18.85 5.11 -11.74
CA LYS A 81 -19.34 6.40 -11.22
C LYS A 81 -18.21 7.32 -10.77
N HIS A 82 -17.13 6.77 -10.21
CA HIS A 82 -15.96 7.54 -9.84
C HIS A 82 -15.26 8.12 -11.07
N GLU A 83 -15.03 7.29 -12.10
CA GLU A 83 -14.43 7.70 -13.37
C GLU A 83 -15.26 8.78 -14.08
N ALA A 84 -16.59 8.61 -14.15
CA ALA A 84 -17.48 9.62 -14.73
C ALA A 84 -17.40 10.97 -13.99
N ASN A 85 -17.24 10.96 -12.66
CA ASN A 85 -17.07 12.19 -11.87
C ASN A 85 -15.72 12.86 -12.10
N LEU A 86 -14.65 12.08 -12.34
CA LEU A 86 -13.34 12.63 -12.68
C LEU A 86 -13.36 13.32 -14.04
N ILE A 87 -13.96 12.69 -15.05
CA ILE A 87 -14.14 13.28 -16.39
C ILE A 87 -14.92 14.60 -16.29
N LYS A 88 -16.07 14.58 -15.59
CA LYS A 88 -16.89 15.78 -15.41
C LYS A 88 -16.13 16.92 -14.72
N LYS A 89 -15.29 16.62 -13.73
CA LYS A 89 -14.45 17.62 -13.08
C LYS A 89 -13.40 18.18 -14.04
N ALA A 90 -12.73 17.33 -14.81
CA ALA A 90 -11.75 17.75 -15.80
C ALA A 90 -12.38 18.65 -16.87
N GLU A 91 -13.58 18.33 -17.36
CA GLU A 91 -14.33 19.15 -18.30
C GLU A 91 -14.71 20.51 -17.71
N MET A 92 -15.17 20.54 -16.46
CA MET A 92 -15.49 21.79 -15.77
C MET A 92 -14.26 22.67 -15.56
N GLU A 93 -13.12 22.08 -15.20
CA GLU A 93 -11.86 22.81 -15.05
C GLU A 93 -11.34 23.33 -16.39
N ALA A 94 -11.41 22.52 -17.45
CA ALA A 94 -11.06 22.95 -18.81
C ALA A 94 -11.96 24.10 -19.30
N ALA A 95 -13.27 24.04 -19.01
CA ALA A 95 -14.21 25.11 -19.33
C ALA A 95 -13.88 26.42 -18.58
N LYS A 96 -13.56 26.32 -17.28
CA LYS A 96 -13.09 27.48 -16.49
C LYS A 96 -11.78 28.04 -17.02
N LEU A 97 -10.86 27.18 -17.44
CA LEU A 97 -9.58 27.60 -18.03
C LEU A 97 -9.82 28.34 -19.35
N LYS A 98 -10.71 27.81 -20.20
CA LYS A 98 -11.08 28.41 -21.47
C LYS A 98 -11.74 29.79 -21.29
N GLN A 99 -12.61 29.94 -20.29
CA GLN A 99 -13.21 31.24 -19.92
C GLN A 99 -12.18 32.25 -19.38
N ARG A 100 -11.09 31.79 -18.77
CA ARG A 100 -10.00 32.66 -18.28
C ARG A 100 -9.03 33.09 -19.38
N LEU A 101 -9.00 32.35 -20.50
CA LEU A 101 -8.13 32.59 -21.65
C LEU A 101 -8.84 33.33 -22.80
N SER A 102 -10.17 33.48 -22.72
CA SER A 102 -11.00 34.33 -23.61
C SER A 102 -11.16 35.72 -23.03
#